data_AF-A0A7Z8JX07-F1
#
_entry.id   AF-A0A7Z8JX07-F1
#
_cell.length_a   1.000
_cell.length_b   1.000
_cell.length_c   1.000
_cell.angle_alpha   90.00
_cell.angle_beta   90.00
_cell.angle_gamma   90.00
#
_symmetry.space_group_name_H-M   'P 1'
#
loop_
_entity.id
_entity.type
_entity.pdbx_description
1 polymer ?
#
loop_
_entity_poly.entity_id
_entity_poly.type
_entity_poly.pdbx_seq_one_letter_code
_entity_poly.pdbx_strand_id
1 'polypeptide(L)'
;ATPTDAPAAPAVPVVPATPPPPEDDGGAPVRVAVPARSIEVPVDPVGVAEDGQMEIPPLAERGGWYRYGSDPGDAAGTTVVAAHVDSVASAGTGPFVRLVDVVPGDEVRVDLADGSTRTYVVDAVTRFPKSEARWPDVFTRDGPPRLALVTCGGTFDRGTRHYRDNVLVTASPADAP
;
A
#
# COMPACT_ATOMS: atom_id res chain seq x y z
N ALA A 1 48.17 -53.44 25.22
CA ALA A 1 46.78 -52.98 25.06
C ALA A 1 46.84 -51.59 24.42
N THR A 2 46.34 -51.47 23.19
CA THR A 2 46.30 -50.21 22.43
C THR A 2 44.89 -49.64 22.57
N PRO A 3 44.69 -48.35 22.89
CA PRO A 3 43.35 -47.79 22.96
C PRO A 3 42.79 -47.60 21.54
N THR A 4 41.54 -48.00 21.35
CA THR A 4 40.74 -47.78 20.14
C THR A 4 40.38 -46.30 20.05
N ASP A 5 40.71 -45.68 18.91
CA ASP A 5 40.32 -44.31 18.57
C ASP A 5 38.81 -44.25 18.30
N ALA A 6 38.14 -43.25 18.89
CA ALA A 6 36.69 -43.07 18.76
C ALA A 6 36.37 -42.22 17.52
N PRO A 7 35.31 -42.53 16.75
CA PRO A 7 35.02 -41.82 15.52
C PRO A 7 34.62 -40.36 15.79
N ALA A 8 35.25 -39.43 15.07
CA ALA A 8 34.95 -38.00 15.14
C ALA A 8 33.53 -37.71 14.63
N ALA A 9 32.76 -36.92 15.39
CA ALA A 9 31.41 -36.50 15.02
C ALA A 9 31.43 -35.56 13.81
N PRO A 10 30.38 -35.59 12.95
CA PRO A 10 30.29 -34.69 11.80
C PRO A 10 30.18 -33.23 12.27
N ALA A 11 31.01 -32.36 11.69
CA ALA A 11 30.97 -30.93 11.98
C ALA A 11 29.68 -30.32 11.45
N VAL A 12 28.85 -29.77 12.35
CA VAL A 12 27.68 -28.98 11.96
C VAL A 12 28.14 -27.59 11.49
N PRO A 13 27.70 -27.12 10.30
CA PRO A 13 28.08 -25.80 9.82
C PRO A 13 27.50 -24.73 10.75
N VAL A 14 28.38 -23.90 11.31
CA VAL A 14 27.99 -22.73 12.12
C VAL A 14 27.63 -21.61 11.14
N VAL A 15 26.37 -21.21 11.12
CA VAL A 15 25.91 -20.03 10.40
C VAL A 15 25.73 -18.86 11.36
N PRO A 16 26.00 -17.61 10.92
CA PRO A 16 25.70 -16.42 11.72
C PRO A 16 24.22 -16.39 12.13
N ALA A 17 23.94 -16.12 13.40
CA ALA A 17 22.58 -15.98 13.94
C ALA A 17 21.97 -14.58 13.68
N THR A 18 22.72 -13.69 13.02
CA THR A 18 22.28 -12.35 12.69
C THR A 18 21.41 -12.41 11.44
N PRO A 19 20.15 -11.97 11.50
CA PRO A 19 19.34 -11.80 10.29
C PRO A 19 20.09 -10.89 9.32
N PRO A 20 20.04 -11.15 8.00
CA PRO A 20 20.49 -10.16 7.04
C PRO A 20 19.77 -8.83 7.32
N PRO A 21 20.44 -7.67 7.12
CA PRO A 21 19.75 -6.39 7.16
C PRO A 21 18.55 -6.45 6.18
N PRO A 22 17.41 -5.81 6.52
CA PRO A 22 16.28 -5.75 5.60
C PRO A 22 16.78 -5.17 4.28
N GLU A 23 16.60 -5.92 3.21
CA GLU A 23 16.95 -5.46 1.88
C GLU A 23 15.92 -4.37 1.52
N ASP A 24 16.36 -3.11 1.39
CA ASP A 24 15.57 -2.09 0.69
C ASP A 24 15.63 -2.48 -0.79
N ASP A 25 14.81 -3.46 -1.19
CA ASP A 25 14.81 -4.08 -2.52
C ASP A 25 14.35 -3.14 -3.65
N GLY A 26 14.26 -1.84 -3.38
CA GLY A 26 13.76 -0.83 -4.32
C GLY A 26 12.28 -1.00 -4.67
N GLY A 27 11.59 -1.97 -4.06
CA GLY A 27 10.17 -2.26 -4.22
C GLY A 27 9.23 -1.20 -3.61
N ALA A 28 9.77 -0.25 -2.84
CA ALA A 28 8.97 0.81 -2.24
C ALA A 28 8.33 1.71 -3.32
N PRO A 29 7.00 1.91 -3.29
CA PRO A 29 6.33 2.82 -4.21
C PRO A 29 6.69 4.26 -3.87
N VAL A 30 7.09 5.02 -4.90
CA VAL A 30 7.42 6.44 -4.80
C VAL A 30 6.37 7.33 -5.46
N ARG A 31 5.53 6.76 -6.34
CA ARG A 31 4.43 7.48 -7.01
C ARG A 31 3.32 6.54 -7.46
N VAL A 32 2.09 7.01 -7.37
CA VAL A 32 0.90 6.38 -7.95
C VAL A 32 0.30 7.33 -8.99
N ALA A 33 -0.04 6.81 -10.18
CA ALA A 33 -0.68 7.56 -11.24
C ALA A 33 -1.88 6.82 -11.83
N VAL A 34 -2.94 7.57 -12.16
CA VAL A 34 -4.07 7.11 -12.98
C VAL A 34 -4.20 8.09 -14.16
N PRO A 35 -3.48 7.84 -15.27
CA PRO A 35 -3.33 8.83 -16.35
C PRO A 35 -4.67 9.29 -16.94
N ALA A 36 -5.62 8.37 -17.12
CA ALA A 36 -6.95 8.65 -17.67
C ALA A 36 -7.77 9.63 -16.81
N ARG A 37 -7.41 9.79 -15.53
CA ARG A 37 -8.09 10.67 -14.56
C ARG A 37 -7.22 11.85 -14.13
N SER A 38 -6.04 12.01 -14.72
CA SER A 38 -5.06 13.04 -14.36
C SER A 38 -4.70 13.00 -12.87
N ILE A 39 -4.61 11.79 -12.31
CA ILE A 39 -4.16 11.57 -10.93
C ILE A 39 -2.68 11.24 -10.98
N GLU A 40 -1.89 11.99 -10.22
CA GLU A 40 -0.49 11.70 -9.96
C GLU A 40 -0.18 12.11 -8.52
N VAL A 41 0.30 11.17 -7.70
CA VAL A 41 0.54 11.39 -6.27
C VAL A 41 1.89 10.79 -5.88
N PRO A 42 2.85 11.59 -5.37
CA PRO A 42 4.03 11.05 -4.72
C PRO A 42 3.64 10.29 -3.45
N VAL A 43 4.33 9.18 -3.19
CA VAL A 43 4.00 8.26 -2.11
C VAL A 43 5.15 8.15 -1.11
N ASP A 44 4.80 8.18 0.18
CA ASP A 44 5.71 8.00 1.30
C ASP A 44 5.43 6.66 1.99
N PRO A 45 6.47 5.95 2.47
CA PRO A 45 6.28 4.80 3.34
C PRO A 45 5.74 5.26 4.71
N VAL A 46 4.62 4.68 5.14
CA VAL A 46 3.95 5.02 6.39
C VAL A 46 3.68 3.79 7.26
N GLY A 47 3.58 4.00 8.56
CA GLY A 47 3.35 2.95 9.54
C GLY A 47 1.94 2.94 10.11
N VAL A 48 1.86 2.67 11.40
CA VAL A 48 0.62 2.64 12.19
C VAL A 48 0.76 3.69 13.29
N ALA A 49 -0.22 4.56 13.42
CA ALA A 49 -0.29 5.58 14.46
C ALA A 49 -0.63 4.94 15.82
N GLU A 50 -0.49 5.70 16.91
CA GLU A 50 -0.75 5.21 18.27
C GLU A 50 -2.19 4.71 18.49
N ASP A 51 -3.14 5.20 17.70
CA ASP A 51 -4.55 4.79 17.73
C ASP A 51 -4.84 3.52 16.90
N GLY A 52 -3.80 2.92 16.31
CA GLY A 52 -3.89 1.69 15.52
C GLY A 52 -4.32 1.92 14.07
N GLN A 53 -4.53 3.16 13.62
CA GLN A 53 -4.82 3.46 12.21
C GLN A 53 -3.55 3.52 11.37
N MET A 54 -3.69 3.25 10.07
CA MET A 54 -2.64 3.55 9.11
C MET A 54 -2.35 5.06 9.15
N GLU A 55 -1.07 5.43 9.26
CA GLU A 55 -0.63 6.81 9.15
C GLU A 55 -0.91 7.34 7.73
N ILE A 56 -1.21 8.64 7.60
CA ILE A 56 -1.37 9.32 6.30
C ILE A 56 -0.53 10.59 6.34
N PRO A 57 0.24 10.91 5.28
CA PRO A 57 1.01 12.16 5.25
C PRO A 57 0.12 13.38 5.48
N PRO A 58 0.61 14.41 6.19
CA PRO A 58 -0.22 15.58 6.54
C PRO A 58 -0.62 16.42 5.32
N LEU A 59 0.12 16.30 4.21
CA LEU A 59 -0.15 17.01 2.97
C LEU A 59 -1.07 16.17 2.08
N ALA A 60 -2.22 16.70 1.68
CA ALA A 60 -3.16 16.05 0.77
C ALA A 60 -2.57 15.78 -0.63
N GLU A 61 -1.53 16.51 -1.02
CA GLU A 61 -0.79 16.29 -2.27
C GLU A 61 0.11 15.04 -2.22
N ARG A 62 0.20 14.34 -1.08
CA ARG A 62 1.01 13.14 -0.89
C ARG A 62 0.17 11.96 -0.41
N GLY A 63 0.54 10.76 -0.85
CA GLY A 63 -0.06 9.51 -0.41
C GLY A 63 0.85 8.76 0.56
N GLY A 64 0.27 8.02 1.49
CA GLY A 64 0.98 7.07 2.33
C GLY A 64 0.80 5.66 1.79
N TRP A 65 1.88 4.90 1.64
CA TRP A 65 1.85 3.47 1.40
C TRP A 65 2.12 2.69 2.69
N TYR A 66 1.25 1.73 3.00
CA TYR A 66 1.38 0.93 4.20
C TYR A 66 2.53 -0.08 4.09
N ARG A 67 3.70 0.28 4.64
CA ARG A 67 4.95 -0.48 4.49
C ARG A 67 5.00 -1.85 5.16
N TYR A 68 3.96 -2.21 5.91
CA TYR A 68 3.83 -3.53 6.54
C TYR A 68 2.81 -4.42 5.82
N GLY A 69 2.23 -3.93 4.71
CA GLY A 69 1.39 -4.71 3.80
C GLY A 69 2.22 -5.43 2.74
N SER A 70 1.58 -5.81 1.64
CA SER A 70 2.29 -6.35 0.47
C SER A 70 2.91 -5.24 -0.36
N ASP A 71 4.11 -5.50 -0.90
CA ASP A 71 4.80 -4.61 -1.80
C ASP A 71 4.15 -4.63 -3.20
N PRO A 72 4.22 -3.52 -3.96
CA PRO A 72 3.77 -3.54 -5.34
C PRO A 72 4.48 -4.62 -6.16
N GLY A 73 3.70 -5.57 -6.70
CA GLY A 73 4.22 -6.68 -7.50
C GLY A 73 4.44 -7.98 -6.72
N ASP A 74 4.19 -7.99 -5.41
CA ASP A 74 4.09 -9.23 -4.66
C ASP A 74 3.04 -10.16 -5.26
N ALA A 75 3.30 -11.47 -5.20
CA ALA A 75 2.41 -12.49 -5.74
C ALA A 75 1.14 -12.71 -4.91
N ALA A 76 1.05 -12.10 -3.71
CA ALA A 76 -0.08 -12.27 -2.80
C ALA A 76 -0.31 -11.05 -1.92
N GLY A 77 -1.55 -10.92 -1.45
CA GLY A 77 -1.96 -9.85 -0.54
C GLY A 77 -2.23 -8.52 -1.24
N THR A 78 -2.35 -7.47 -0.44
CA THR A 78 -2.82 -6.17 -0.90
C THR A 78 -1.81 -5.07 -0.59
N THR A 79 -1.37 -4.37 -1.63
CA THR A 79 -0.67 -3.10 -1.50
C THR A 79 -1.69 -2.00 -1.21
N VAL A 80 -1.52 -1.26 -0.11
CA VAL A 80 -2.48 -0.23 0.31
C VAL A 80 -1.85 1.15 0.25
N VAL A 81 -2.49 2.07 -0.47
CA VAL A 81 -2.10 3.48 -0.55
C VAL A 81 -3.28 4.36 -0.17
N ALA A 82 -3.07 5.29 0.76
CA ALA A 82 -4.10 6.21 1.24
C ALA A 82 -3.65 7.66 1.15
N ALA A 83 -4.55 8.58 0.79
CA ALA A 83 -4.27 10.01 0.82
C ALA A 83 -5.50 10.82 1.26
N HIS A 84 -5.25 11.98 1.85
CA HIS A 84 -6.30 12.93 2.19
C HIS A 84 -6.91 13.58 0.94
N VAL A 85 -8.19 13.97 1.03
CA VAL A 85 -8.82 14.86 0.03
C VAL A 85 -8.31 16.28 0.20
N ASP A 86 -8.27 16.77 1.42
CA ASP A 86 -7.72 18.06 1.79
C ASP A 86 -7.11 17.98 3.19
N SER A 87 -6.32 18.97 3.55
CA SER A 87 -5.82 19.11 4.91
C SER A 87 -5.57 20.58 5.23
N VAL A 88 -5.50 20.91 6.53
CA VAL A 88 -5.10 22.26 6.98
C VAL A 88 -3.64 22.60 6.65
N ALA A 89 -2.82 21.58 6.37
CA ALA A 89 -1.43 21.74 5.98
C ALA A 89 -1.27 21.94 4.47
N SER A 90 -2.32 21.68 3.68
CA SER A 90 -2.34 21.81 2.22
C SER A 90 -2.97 23.12 1.77
N ALA A 91 -2.50 23.63 0.63
CA ALA A 91 -3.06 24.84 0.02
C ALA A 91 -4.39 24.58 -0.71
N GLY A 92 -4.72 23.32 -0.97
CA GLY A 92 -5.94 22.92 -1.65
C GLY A 92 -6.23 21.43 -1.52
N THR A 93 -6.98 20.93 -2.49
CA THR A 93 -7.40 19.53 -2.55
C THR A 93 -6.31 18.67 -3.21
N GLY A 94 -6.03 17.52 -2.62
CA GLY A 94 -5.11 16.52 -3.11
C GLY A 94 -5.64 15.76 -4.34
N PRO A 95 -4.77 15.16 -5.17
CA PRO A 95 -5.17 14.51 -6.42
C PRO A 95 -6.10 13.31 -6.23
N PHE A 96 -6.01 12.61 -5.09
CA PHE A 96 -6.88 11.46 -4.78
C PHE A 96 -8.36 11.82 -4.63
N VAL A 97 -8.73 13.10 -4.52
CA VAL A 97 -10.14 13.52 -4.62
C VAL A 97 -10.82 13.00 -5.89
N ARG A 98 -10.03 12.81 -6.97
CA ARG A 98 -10.49 12.33 -8.28
C ARG A 98 -10.66 10.82 -8.35
N LEU A 99 -10.35 10.06 -7.29
CA LEU A 99 -10.65 8.62 -7.23
C LEU A 99 -12.14 8.33 -7.41
N VAL A 100 -12.99 9.30 -7.08
CA VAL A 100 -14.43 9.28 -7.35
C VAL A 100 -14.77 9.13 -8.85
N ASP A 101 -13.91 9.59 -9.75
CA ASP A 101 -14.11 9.59 -11.20
C ASP A 101 -13.48 8.38 -11.89
N VAL A 102 -12.73 7.56 -11.15
CA VAL A 102 -12.13 6.32 -11.64
C VAL A 102 -13.22 5.32 -11.98
N VAL A 103 -13.01 4.53 -13.03
CA VAL A 103 -13.94 3.46 -13.45
C VAL A 103 -13.19 2.15 -13.67
N PRO A 104 -13.88 0.99 -13.58
CA PRO A 104 -13.30 -0.28 -13.96
C PRO A 104 -12.68 -0.26 -15.36
N GLY A 105 -11.49 -0.85 -15.50
CA GLY A 105 -10.69 -0.83 -16.73
C GLY A 105 -9.70 0.34 -16.83
N ASP A 106 -9.77 1.34 -15.96
CA ASP A 106 -8.71 2.36 -15.89
C ASP A 106 -7.38 1.72 -15.47
N GLU A 107 -6.27 2.19 -16.05
CA GLU A 107 -4.92 1.76 -15.70
C GLU A 107 -4.38 2.56 -14.51
N VAL A 108 -3.82 1.87 -13.53
CA VAL A 108 -3.07 2.44 -12.41
C VAL A 108 -1.60 2.05 -12.54
N ARG A 109 -0.71 3.05 -12.50
CA ARG A 109 0.73 2.87 -12.50
C ARG A 109 1.30 3.16 -11.12
N VAL A 110 2.15 2.26 -10.64
CA VAL A 110 2.88 2.41 -9.39
C VAL A 110 4.37 2.41 -9.72
N ASP A 111 5.00 3.56 -9.61
CA ASP A 111 6.44 3.70 -9.85
C ASP A 111 7.20 3.42 -8.56
N LEU A 112 8.25 2.62 -8.66
CA LEU A 112 9.03 2.13 -7.52
C LEU A 112 10.38 2.84 -7.42
N ALA A 113 11.00 2.76 -6.26
CA ALA A 113 12.28 3.41 -5.98
C ALA A 113 13.43 2.87 -6.85
N ASP A 114 13.34 1.63 -7.35
CA ASP A 114 14.29 1.04 -8.30
C ASP A 114 14.13 1.57 -9.75
N GLY A 115 13.12 2.40 -10.02
CA GLY A 115 12.81 2.95 -11.33
C GLY A 115 11.92 2.04 -12.20
N SER A 116 11.50 0.87 -11.71
CA SER A 116 10.50 0.04 -12.36
C SER A 116 9.08 0.57 -12.11
N THR A 117 8.12 0.12 -12.93
CA THR A 117 6.70 0.47 -12.80
C THR A 117 5.87 -0.81 -12.77
N ARG A 118 4.96 -0.90 -11.80
CA ARG A 118 3.92 -1.94 -11.74
C ARG A 118 2.60 -1.38 -12.25
N THR A 119 1.96 -2.13 -13.14
CA THR A 119 0.71 -1.74 -13.77
C THR A 119 -0.43 -2.59 -13.25
N TYR A 120 -1.53 -1.93 -12.87
CA TYR A 120 -2.76 -2.54 -12.40
C TYR A 120 -3.93 -2.05 -13.23
N VAL A 121 -4.99 -2.86 -13.30
CA VAL A 121 -6.26 -2.51 -13.93
C VAL A 121 -7.33 -2.43 -12.86
N VAL A 122 -8.08 -1.34 -12.83
CA VAL A 122 -9.14 -1.15 -11.84
C VAL A 122 -10.23 -2.20 -12.04
N ASP A 123 -10.54 -2.93 -10.97
CA ASP A 123 -11.64 -3.90 -10.92
C ASP A 123 -12.94 -3.23 -10.48
N ALA A 124 -12.85 -2.39 -9.43
CA ALA A 124 -14.02 -1.80 -8.79
C ALA A 124 -13.70 -0.48 -8.09
N VAL A 125 -14.73 0.37 -8.00
CA VAL A 125 -14.73 1.58 -7.17
C VAL A 125 -15.91 1.52 -6.23
N THR A 126 -15.63 1.44 -4.94
CA THR A 126 -16.66 1.33 -3.89
C THR A 126 -16.68 2.62 -3.07
N ARG A 127 -17.89 3.11 -2.80
CA ARG A 127 -18.13 4.21 -1.88
C ARG A 127 -18.94 3.69 -0.71
N PHE A 128 -18.42 3.83 0.50
CA PHE A 128 -19.13 3.42 1.70
C PHE A 128 -19.04 4.50 2.77
N PRO A 129 -20.09 4.66 3.60
CA PRO A 129 -20.02 5.49 4.79
C PRO A 129 -18.84 5.06 5.66
N LYS A 130 -18.17 6.02 6.32
CA LYS A 130 -17.04 5.71 7.21
C LYS A 130 -17.37 4.66 8.29
N SER A 131 -18.62 4.63 8.76
CA SER A 131 -19.13 3.67 9.75
C SER A 131 -19.21 2.22 9.24
N GLU A 132 -19.19 2.02 7.93
CA GLU A 132 -19.38 0.71 7.30
C GLU A 132 -18.08 0.11 6.77
N ALA A 133 -16.98 0.86 6.86
CA ALA A 133 -15.68 0.42 6.37
C ALA A 133 -15.24 -0.89 7.04
N ARG A 134 -15.05 -1.93 6.22
CA ARG A 134 -14.47 -3.22 6.63
C ARG A 134 -12.99 -3.24 6.25
N TRP A 135 -12.19 -2.46 6.99
CA TRP A 135 -10.75 -2.32 6.73
C TRP A 135 -9.94 -3.61 6.76
N PRO A 136 -10.23 -4.64 7.60
CA PRO A 136 -9.46 -5.88 7.60
C PRO A 136 -9.38 -6.57 6.24
N ASP A 137 -10.41 -6.44 5.40
CA ASP A 137 -10.47 -7.08 4.07
C ASP A 137 -9.54 -6.39 3.04
N VAL A 138 -9.06 -5.19 3.37
CA VAL A 138 -8.15 -4.37 2.56
C VAL A 138 -6.69 -4.62 2.96
N PHE A 139 -6.40 -4.83 4.24
CA PHE A 139 -5.03 -5.03 4.75
C PHE A 139 -4.66 -6.53 4.81
N THR A 140 -4.74 -7.23 3.67
CA THR A 140 -4.42 -8.66 3.58
C THR A 140 -2.98 -8.88 3.14
N ARG A 141 -2.32 -9.92 3.68
CA ARG A 141 -0.99 -10.39 3.21
C ARG A 141 -1.07 -11.65 2.37
N ASP A 142 -2.24 -12.27 2.33
CA ASP A 142 -2.56 -13.48 1.61
C ASP A 142 -3.68 -13.23 0.59
N GLY A 143 -3.98 -14.26 -0.19
CA GLY A 143 -4.93 -14.20 -1.30
C GLY A 143 -4.33 -13.60 -2.57
N PRO A 144 -5.17 -13.36 -3.59
CA PRO A 144 -4.72 -12.80 -4.87
C PRO A 144 -4.04 -11.43 -4.70
N PRO A 145 -3.05 -11.12 -5.55
CA PRO A 145 -2.37 -9.83 -5.52
C PRO A 145 -3.33 -8.70 -5.91
N ARG A 146 -3.39 -7.65 -5.10
CA ARG A 146 -4.29 -6.51 -5.31
C ARG A 146 -3.62 -5.19 -4.94
N LEU A 147 -4.08 -4.12 -5.56
CA LEU A 147 -3.83 -2.74 -5.16
C LEU A 147 -5.12 -2.13 -4.62
N ALA A 148 -5.02 -1.47 -3.47
CA ALA A 148 -6.11 -0.70 -2.86
C ALA A 148 -5.70 0.77 -2.74
N LEU A 149 -6.41 1.65 -3.46
CA LEU A 149 -6.28 3.11 -3.30
C LEU A 149 -7.44 3.63 -2.47
N VAL A 150 -7.12 4.36 -1.41
CA VAL A 150 -8.09 4.82 -0.42
C VAL A 150 -8.04 6.34 -0.30
N THR A 151 -9.20 6.96 -0.30
CA THR A 151 -9.32 8.35 0.14
C THR A 151 -10.60 8.56 0.94
N CYS A 152 -10.63 9.62 1.75
CA CYS A 152 -11.89 10.12 2.28
C CYS A 152 -12.76 10.63 1.11
N GLY A 153 -14.09 10.54 1.17
CA GLY A 153 -14.97 11.01 0.08
C GLY A 153 -16.37 11.40 0.57
N GLY A 154 -17.24 11.80 -0.34
CA GLY A 154 -18.63 12.17 -0.02
C GLY A 154 -18.82 13.62 0.40
N THR A 155 -19.98 13.95 0.98
CA THR A 155 -20.26 15.32 1.44
C THR A 155 -19.40 15.65 2.68
N PHE A 156 -18.75 16.81 2.66
CA PHE A 156 -18.13 17.37 3.85
C PHE A 156 -19.21 17.75 4.88
N ASP A 157 -19.24 17.03 5.99
CA ASP A 157 -20.06 17.39 7.13
C ASP A 157 -19.42 18.59 7.84
N ARG A 158 -20.08 19.75 7.81
CA ARG A 158 -19.58 20.98 8.46
C ARG A 158 -19.71 20.97 9.98
N GLY A 159 -20.57 20.11 10.54
CA GLY A 159 -20.72 19.94 11.99
C GLY A 159 -19.58 19.12 12.59
N THR A 160 -19.18 18.04 11.91
CA THR A 160 -18.04 17.21 12.35
C THR A 160 -16.72 17.59 11.68
N ARG A 161 -16.74 18.45 10.66
CA ARG A 161 -15.60 18.79 9.79
C ARG A 161 -14.96 17.58 9.10
N HIS A 162 -15.79 16.62 8.67
CA HIS A 162 -15.32 15.38 8.05
C HIS A 162 -16.12 15.02 6.79
N TYR A 163 -15.43 14.52 5.79
CA TYR A 163 -16.02 13.77 4.68
C TYR A 163 -16.70 12.50 5.22
N ARG A 164 -17.94 12.24 4.79
CA ARG A 164 -18.81 11.18 5.36
C ARG A 164 -18.52 9.78 4.83
N ASP A 165 -17.92 9.68 3.65
CA ASP A 165 -17.69 8.41 2.97
C ASP A 165 -16.18 8.15 2.84
N ASN A 166 -15.83 6.93 2.49
CA ASN A 166 -14.54 6.60 1.92
C ASN A 166 -14.75 6.12 0.49
N VAL A 167 -13.77 6.40 -0.37
CA VAL A 167 -13.67 5.85 -1.71
C VAL A 167 -12.55 4.82 -1.68
N LEU A 168 -12.88 3.59 -2.03
CA LEU A 168 -11.94 2.49 -2.19
C LEU A 168 -11.92 2.08 -3.66
N VAL A 169 -10.77 2.24 -4.30
CA VAL A 169 -10.50 1.65 -5.62
C VAL A 169 -9.70 0.38 -5.39
N THR A 170 -10.17 -0.74 -5.96
CA THR A 170 -9.41 -1.99 -6.02
C THR A 170 -8.99 -2.27 -7.45
N ALA A 171 -7.76 -2.71 -7.62
CA ALA A 171 -7.18 -3.04 -8.91
C ALA A 171 -6.35 -4.33 -8.84
N SER A 172 -6.29 -5.06 -9.93
CA SER A 172 -5.53 -6.30 -10.10
C SER A 172 -4.33 -6.08 -11.01
N PRO A 173 -3.20 -6.81 -10.86
CA PRO A 173 -2.06 -6.67 -11.75
C PRO A 173 -2.45 -6.89 -13.21
N ALA A 174 -1.98 -6.03 -14.12
CA ALA A 174 -2.32 -6.12 -15.55
C ALA A 174 -1.81 -7.43 -16.20
N ASP A 175 -0.72 -7.97 -15.68
CA ASP A 175 -0.10 -9.22 -16.11
C ASP A 175 -0.45 -10.40 -15.18
N ALA A 176 -1.56 -10.31 -14.43
CA ALA A 176 -2.00 -11.42 -13.59
C ALA A 176 -2.25 -12.69 -14.46
N PRO A 177 -1.68 -13.85 -14.08
CA PRO A 177 -1.74 -15.09 -14.86
C PRO A 177 -3.14 -15.69 -14.99
#